data_AF-A0A956R0V2-F1
#
_entry.id   AF-A0A956R0V2-F1
#
_cell.length_a   1.000
_cell.length_b   1.000
_cell.length_c   1.000
_cell.angle_alpha   90.00
_cell.angle_beta   90.00
_cell.angle_gamma   90.00
#
_symmetry.space_group_name_H-M   'P 1'
#
loop_
_entity.id
_entity.type
_entity.pdbx_description
1 polymer ?
#
loop_
_entity_poly.entity_id
_entity_poly.type
_entity_poly.pdbx_seq_one_letter_code
_entity_poly.pdbx_strand_id
1 'polypeptide(L)'
;MDAQTGRATDQAVRPQSKTASDALFNDPEVRRLHSEPASRAGSDREHQTEKDSHDLSFDTASLFDKAAPSMIKTGTMKGFPDAKVLLAGLSSGERSVGAESDADPHPPASHLKERTQGDTVIGKGEDLKAVTSRVLGQDATAEDKESFRQAVEALNNLGPGSGDLKEGQTLKIPGIDSSGRFIHYDGKTSRTWDPADGSSTSFGPDGKYVTHYKDGKTTTSFPNKDYLTVDGSTSTYRKADGSSITTTPDGEIRRTADNITIARDYSGALVKIDGPYLSRGLDVKPDGQGGTVYRHAGDRPEANFALLQSGDGKMEVFDKGPDGRDRVSTTMKDPDVAYSRERLLSTAESAIKDPAELAKFKADMVRFESRASERGLKPEQVTGTYDAVSRLMRSHGFNTTPENRVVLAEQVLSHAATPTSVDQGGHDTCAVASLESNLYTKHPEKAAGLVEEVAANGAFKLSNGEYVHIPTGSLTPDQEATPRVARNGERDFASQIFQVTAVNALYQDTHGRAWSYEQDPKGPHDSGERDRFLGFTWNKEFSGLNLYQRDRINELITGQKDRDLNLPAYYANPGELQKTLEDFHKRGAFPAILSVHTGNPPFGDTVGGRHAVNVIGYDPVKKEAIVDNQAGS
;
A
#
# COMPACT_ATOMS: atom_id res chain seq x y z
N MET A 1 69.10 10.22 38.82
CA MET A 1 67.74 9.69 38.61
C MET A 1 67.79 8.98 37.27
N ASP A 2 68.22 7.73 37.30
CA ASP A 2 68.35 6.87 36.11
C ASP A 2 67.62 5.57 36.40
N ALA A 3 66.73 5.20 35.48
CA ALA A 3 66.03 3.93 35.49
C ALA A 3 66.58 3.07 34.37
N GLN A 4 67.25 1.97 34.73
CA GLN A 4 67.46 0.84 33.85
C GLN A 4 67.42 -0.49 34.60
N THR A 5 66.60 -1.38 34.03
CA THR A 5 66.75 -2.84 33.89
C THR A 5 66.72 -3.74 35.13
N GLY A 6 65.74 -4.63 35.13
CA GLY A 6 65.76 -5.90 35.86
C GLY A 6 64.97 -6.97 35.10
N ARG A 7 65.67 -7.80 34.33
CA ARG A 7 65.19 -9.08 33.78
C ARG A 7 65.07 -10.08 34.93
N ALA A 8 63.99 -10.86 34.96
CA ALA A 8 63.97 -12.17 35.59
C ALA A 8 63.21 -13.15 34.69
N THR A 9 63.96 -14.10 34.16
CA THR A 9 63.48 -15.35 33.54
C THR A 9 62.96 -16.27 34.63
N ASP A 10 61.78 -16.86 34.43
CA ASP A 10 61.41 -18.06 35.17
C ASP A 10 60.72 -19.09 34.27
N GLN A 11 61.24 -20.30 34.35
CA GLN A 11 60.79 -21.50 33.67
C GLN A 11 59.51 -22.00 34.34
N ALA A 12 58.44 -22.19 33.57
CA ALA A 12 57.27 -22.93 34.03
C ALA A 12 57.01 -24.15 33.13
N VAL A 13 57.05 -25.28 33.82
CA VAL A 13 56.78 -26.66 33.44
C VAL A 13 55.53 -26.82 32.57
N ARG A 14 55.67 -27.56 31.45
CA ARG A 14 54.56 -28.08 30.63
C ARG A 14 53.89 -29.27 31.33
N PRO A 15 52.55 -29.31 31.47
CA PRO A 15 51.81 -30.56 31.54
C PRO A 15 51.39 -31.00 30.13
N GLN A 16 51.69 -32.26 29.79
CA GLN A 16 51.17 -32.92 28.60
C GLN A 16 49.65 -33.12 28.75
N SER A 17 48.86 -32.48 27.89
CA SER A 17 47.44 -32.81 27.72
C SER A 17 47.31 -34.07 26.88
N LYS A 18 46.86 -35.17 27.51
CA LYS A 18 46.34 -36.35 26.81
C LYS A 18 45.07 -35.95 26.06
N THR A 19 44.98 -36.38 24.80
CA THR A 19 43.87 -36.16 23.88
C THR A 19 42.62 -36.91 24.33
N ALA A 20 41.51 -36.16 24.47
CA ALA A 20 40.17 -36.68 24.72
C ALA A 20 39.46 -37.02 23.40
N SER A 21 39.96 -38.04 22.68
CA SER A 21 39.38 -38.48 21.40
C SER A 21 38.81 -39.91 21.42
N ASP A 22 38.99 -40.68 22.49
CA ASP A 22 38.64 -42.13 22.50
C ASP A 22 37.52 -42.51 23.50
N ALA A 23 36.83 -41.54 24.11
CA ALA A 23 35.85 -41.82 25.18
C ALA A 23 34.36 -41.67 24.79
N LEU A 24 34.02 -41.52 23.50
CA LEU A 24 32.64 -41.30 23.03
C LEU A 24 31.99 -42.49 22.30
N PHE A 25 32.66 -43.64 22.18
CA PHE A 25 32.20 -44.74 21.31
C PHE A 25 31.76 -46.03 22.01
N ASN A 26 31.57 -46.01 23.34
CA ASN A 26 31.11 -47.20 24.08
C ASN A 26 29.89 -46.90 24.96
N ASP A 27 28.87 -46.25 24.39
CA ASP A 27 27.53 -46.23 25.01
C ASP A 27 26.70 -47.44 24.52
N PRO A 28 26.38 -48.41 25.39
CA PRO A 28 25.62 -49.59 25.02
C PRO A 28 24.11 -49.35 24.80
N GLU A 29 23.56 -48.15 25.05
CA GLU A 29 22.14 -47.86 24.79
C GLU A 29 21.81 -47.55 23.33
N VAL A 30 22.81 -47.17 22.51
CA VAL A 30 22.60 -46.83 21.08
C VAL A 30 22.43 -48.09 20.20
N ARG A 31 22.78 -49.29 20.69
CA ARG A 31 22.68 -50.55 19.92
C ARG A 31 21.29 -51.19 19.91
N ARG A 32 20.28 -50.62 20.58
CA ARG A 32 19.01 -51.33 20.85
C ARG A 32 17.80 -50.92 20.00
N LEU A 33 17.94 -50.01 19.02
CA LEU A 33 16.81 -49.48 18.24
C LEU A 33 16.75 -49.91 16.75
N HIS A 34 17.62 -50.82 16.29
CA HIS A 34 17.51 -51.38 14.93
C HIS A 34 17.58 -52.91 14.93
N SER A 35 16.43 -53.53 15.19
CA SER A 35 16.14 -54.88 14.73
C SER A 35 14.62 -55.12 14.71
N GLU A 36 13.97 -54.92 13.56
CA GLU A 36 12.70 -55.58 13.26
C GLU A 36 12.93 -56.61 12.14
N PRO A 37 12.35 -57.82 12.25
CA PRO A 37 12.60 -58.90 11.31
C PRO A 37 11.62 -58.91 10.13
N ALA A 38 12.15 -59.30 8.98
CA ALA A 38 11.38 -59.67 7.80
C ALA A 38 10.52 -60.92 8.06
N SER A 39 9.25 -60.89 7.65
CA SER A 39 8.48 -62.09 7.37
C SER A 39 7.70 -61.95 6.07
N ARG A 40 7.77 -63.02 5.28
CA ARG A 40 7.40 -63.18 3.88
C ARG A 40 6.23 -64.17 3.80
N ALA A 41 5.14 -63.77 3.18
CA ALA A 41 4.10 -64.59 2.55
C ALA A 41 3.23 -63.62 1.73
N GLY A 42 2.96 -63.75 0.43
CA GLY A 42 2.84 -64.94 -0.40
C GLY A 42 1.35 -65.16 -0.70
N SER A 43 0.82 -64.52 -1.75
CA SER A 43 -0.33 -65.04 -2.49
C SER A 43 -0.52 -64.31 -3.82
N ASP A 44 -0.47 -65.10 -4.88
CA ASP A 44 -0.87 -64.79 -6.24
C ASP A 44 -2.32 -64.28 -6.34
N ARG A 45 -2.56 -63.29 -7.21
CA ARG A 45 -3.77 -63.28 -8.06
C ARG A 45 -3.69 -62.26 -9.21
N GLU A 46 -3.57 -62.84 -10.40
CA GLU A 46 -4.17 -62.52 -11.70
C GLU A 46 -4.70 -61.10 -11.98
N HIS A 47 -4.19 -60.57 -13.09
CA HIS A 47 -4.78 -59.55 -13.93
C HIS A 47 -6.24 -59.87 -14.29
N GLN A 48 -7.14 -58.92 -14.05
CA GLN A 48 -8.30 -58.71 -14.90
C GLN A 48 -8.65 -57.23 -14.99
N THR A 49 -8.75 -56.79 -16.24
CA THR A 49 -9.18 -55.49 -16.75
C THR A 49 -10.70 -55.37 -16.72
N GLU A 50 -11.24 -54.27 -16.20
CA GLU A 50 -12.58 -53.72 -16.51
C GLU A 50 -12.60 -52.29 -15.94
N LYS A 51 -12.51 -51.22 -16.75
CA LYS A 51 -13.63 -50.54 -17.42
C LYS A 51 -14.89 -50.51 -16.55
N ASP A 52 -15.11 -49.39 -15.87
CA ASP A 52 -16.40 -48.70 -15.81
C ASP A 52 -16.22 -47.28 -15.27
N SER A 53 -16.18 -46.34 -16.20
CA SER A 53 -16.31 -44.90 -15.95
C SER A 53 -17.80 -44.56 -15.91
N HIS A 54 -18.33 -44.31 -14.72
CA HIS A 54 -19.64 -43.67 -14.59
C HIS A 54 -19.48 -42.15 -14.64
N ASP A 55 -19.91 -41.60 -15.78
CA ASP A 55 -20.31 -40.20 -15.97
C ASP A 55 -21.32 -39.78 -14.90
N LEU A 56 -21.00 -38.71 -14.17
CA LEU A 56 -21.99 -37.87 -13.50
C LEU A 56 -21.73 -36.42 -13.95
N SER A 57 -22.26 -36.09 -15.11
CA SER A 57 -22.48 -34.71 -15.52
C SER A 57 -23.64 -34.12 -14.70
N PHE A 58 -23.35 -33.06 -13.94
CA PHE A 58 -24.39 -32.23 -13.35
C PHE A 58 -24.55 -30.96 -14.18
N ASP A 59 -25.75 -30.85 -14.74
CA ASP A 59 -26.29 -29.74 -15.50
C ASP A 59 -26.66 -28.61 -14.51
N THR A 60 -25.94 -27.48 -14.55
CA THR A 60 -26.30 -26.27 -13.79
C THR A 60 -26.89 -25.24 -14.74
N ALA A 61 -28.20 -25.32 -14.93
CA ALA A 61 -29.00 -24.26 -15.52
C ALA A 61 -30.20 -23.91 -14.61
N SER A 62 -30.39 -22.60 -14.47
CA SER A 62 -31.52 -21.91 -13.83
C SER A 62 -31.49 -21.82 -12.30
N LEU A 63 -31.27 -20.60 -11.81
CA LEU A 63 -32.11 -19.90 -10.84
C LEU A 63 -31.45 -18.54 -10.59
N PHE A 64 -32.09 -17.46 -11.01
CA PHE A 64 -32.33 -16.23 -10.23
C PHE A 64 -32.86 -15.14 -11.17
N ASP A 65 -34.19 -14.96 -11.12
CA ASP A 65 -34.87 -13.75 -11.56
C ASP A 65 -35.63 -13.20 -10.33
N LYS A 66 -35.45 -11.89 -10.10
CA LYS A 66 -36.28 -10.96 -9.29
C LYS A 66 -36.33 -11.05 -7.76
N ALA A 67 -35.78 -10.00 -7.13
CA ALA A 67 -36.52 -9.20 -6.14
C ALA A 67 -36.05 -7.73 -6.16
N ALA A 68 -37.01 -6.82 -6.08
CA ALA A 68 -36.96 -5.37 -6.29
C ALA A 68 -36.60 -4.58 -5.00
N PRO A 69 -36.41 -3.24 -5.07
CA PRO A 69 -35.70 -2.44 -4.07
C PRO A 69 -36.63 -1.75 -3.06
N SER A 70 -36.12 -1.31 -1.91
CA SER A 70 -36.85 -0.37 -1.06
C SER A 70 -35.97 0.65 -0.31
N MET A 71 -36.33 1.91 -0.55
CA MET A 71 -36.39 3.07 0.36
C MET A 71 -35.10 3.59 1.01
N ILE A 72 -34.57 4.70 0.46
CA ILE A 72 -33.84 5.71 1.22
C ILE A 72 -34.75 6.94 1.38
N LYS A 73 -35.03 7.29 2.64
CA LYS A 73 -35.75 8.50 3.05
C LYS A 73 -34.86 9.72 2.87
N THR A 74 -35.40 10.75 2.25
CA THR A 74 -34.80 12.09 2.15
C THR A 74 -34.93 12.81 3.50
N GLY A 75 -33.78 13.12 4.12
CA GLY A 75 -33.68 13.99 5.28
C GLY A 75 -32.98 15.30 4.88
N THR A 76 -33.67 16.41 5.02
CA THR A 76 -33.17 17.77 4.73
C THR A 76 -32.28 18.23 5.88
N MET A 77 -30.99 18.51 5.64
CA MET A 77 -30.13 19.21 6.62
C MET A 77 -29.89 20.65 6.16
N LYS A 78 -30.31 21.60 7.01
CA LYS A 78 -30.05 23.03 6.92
C LYS A 78 -28.81 23.37 7.75
N GLY A 79 -27.86 24.11 7.16
CA GLY A 79 -26.88 24.91 7.89
C GLY A 79 -25.42 24.61 7.55
N PHE A 80 -24.81 25.42 6.69
CA PHE A 80 -23.35 25.53 6.56
C PHE A 80 -22.88 26.81 7.28
N PRO A 81 -21.81 26.77 8.09
CA PRO A 81 -21.13 27.99 8.54
C PRO A 81 -20.04 28.45 7.56
N ASP A 82 -19.79 29.75 7.57
CA ASP A 82 -18.95 30.55 6.66
C ASP A 82 -17.49 30.06 6.47
N ALA A 83 -17.10 29.84 5.21
CA ALA A 83 -15.76 29.49 4.75
C ALA A 83 -14.79 30.70 4.72
N LYS A 84 -14.54 31.34 5.86
CA LYS A 84 -13.71 32.58 5.94
C LYS A 84 -12.30 32.42 6.50
N VAL A 85 -11.83 31.21 6.79
CA VAL A 85 -10.49 31.01 7.38
C VAL A 85 -9.78 29.90 6.60
N LEU A 86 -8.90 30.27 5.66
CA LEU A 86 -7.78 29.44 5.14
C LEU A 86 -7.12 30.15 3.95
N LEU A 87 -6.37 31.23 4.16
CA LEU A 87 -5.44 31.78 3.16
C LEU A 87 -4.39 32.64 3.87
N ALA A 88 -3.27 32.01 4.24
CA ALA A 88 -2.04 32.71 4.64
C ALA A 88 -0.82 31.90 4.17
N GLY A 89 0.07 32.57 3.43
CA GLY A 89 1.41 32.12 3.11
C GLY A 89 1.58 31.51 1.71
N LEU A 90 2.35 32.20 0.86
CA LEU A 90 3.43 31.68 -0.01
C LEU A 90 3.67 32.68 -1.17
N SER A 91 4.90 33.20 -1.26
CA SER A 91 5.34 34.18 -2.27
C SER A 91 5.77 33.50 -3.57
N SER A 92 5.38 34.04 -4.72
CA SER A 92 5.71 33.54 -6.05
C SER A 92 7.00 34.16 -6.62
N GLY A 93 7.82 33.31 -7.25
CA GLY A 93 8.85 33.71 -8.22
C GLY A 93 8.27 33.60 -9.64
N GLU A 94 8.55 34.59 -10.48
CA GLU A 94 7.94 34.76 -11.80
C GLU A 94 8.57 33.84 -12.86
N ARG A 95 7.74 33.06 -13.56
CA ARG A 95 7.97 32.62 -14.95
C ARG A 95 6.66 32.67 -15.71
N SER A 96 6.67 33.33 -16.86
CA SER A 96 5.52 33.41 -17.77
C SER A 96 5.44 32.17 -18.65
N VAL A 97 4.32 31.44 -18.56
CA VAL A 97 3.90 30.48 -19.59
C VAL A 97 2.53 30.94 -20.08
N GLY A 98 2.36 31.05 -21.40
CA GLY A 98 1.10 31.42 -22.03
C GLY A 98 0.12 30.25 -21.96
N ALA A 99 -1.09 30.52 -21.47
CA ALA A 99 -2.21 29.57 -21.51
C ALA A 99 -3.13 29.95 -22.68
N GLU A 100 -3.30 29.03 -23.62
CA GLU A 100 -4.31 29.08 -24.67
C GLU A 100 -5.68 28.71 -24.07
N SER A 101 -6.73 29.45 -24.46
CA SER A 101 -8.11 29.19 -24.03
C SER A 101 -8.87 28.45 -25.13
N ASP A 102 -9.21 27.18 -24.89
CA ASP A 102 -10.08 26.36 -25.75
C ASP A 102 -11.56 26.69 -25.54
N ALA A 103 -11.99 27.88 -25.92
CA ALA A 103 -13.41 28.20 -26.08
C ALA A 103 -13.73 28.30 -27.57
N ASP A 104 -14.52 27.36 -28.07
CA ASP A 104 -15.05 27.36 -29.44
C ASP A 104 -15.80 28.69 -29.69
N PRO A 105 -15.43 29.49 -30.70
CA PRO A 105 -16.11 30.75 -30.96
C PRO A 105 -17.49 30.46 -31.56
N HIS A 106 -18.54 30.59 -30.75
CA HIS A 106 -19.89 30.73 -31.28
C HIS A 106 -19.91 31.94 -32.26
N PRO A 107 -20.57 31.82 -33.43
CA PRO A 107 -20.68 32.94 -34.34
C PRO A 107 -21.39 34.10 -33.61
N PRO A 108 -20.88 35.34 -33.72
CA PRO A 108 -21.47 36.48 -33.03
C PRO A 108 -22.93 36.65 -33.46
N ALA A 109 -23.75 37.19 -32.56
CA ALA A 109 -25.09 37.69 -32.88
C ALA A 109 -24.98 38.92 -33.80
N SER A 110 -24.53 38.70 -35.03
CA SER A 110 -24.16 39.69 -36.04
C SER A 110 -25.32 40.56 -36.56
N HIS A 111 -26.51 40.35 -36.03
CA HIS A 111 -27.74 41.01 -36.45
C HIS A 111 -28.20 42.12 -35.48
N LEU A 112 -27.63 42.22 -34.28
CA LEU A 112 -27.87 43.34 -33.37
C LEU A 112 -26.97 44.53 -33.72
N LYS A 113 -27.54 45.74 -33.75
CA LYS A 113 -26.78 46.97 -34.00
C LYS A 113 -26.11 47.43 -32.70
N GLU A 114 -24.83 47.80 -32.79
CA GLU A 114 -24.07 48.41 -31.69
C GLU A 114 -24.84 49.60 -31.11
N ARG A 115 -24.90 49.68 -29.78
CA ARG A 115 -25.68 50.70 -29.08
C ARG A 115 -25.00 51.08 -27.78
N THR A 116 -24.97 52.37 -27.46
CA THR A 116 -24.49 52.83 -26.16
C THR A 116 -25.51 52.52 -25.06
N GLN A 117 -25.03 52.25 -23.85
CA GLN A 117 -25.88 52.16 -22.66
C GLN A 117 -26.63 53.47 -22.42
N GLY A 118 -27.76 53.40 -21.71
CA GLY A 118 -28.53 54.59 -21.36
C GLY A 118 -29.73 54.28 -20.51
N ASP A 119 -30.59 55.29 -20.35
CA ASP A 119 -31.83 55.18 -19.60
C ASP A 119 -33.03 55.20 -20.56
N THR A 120 -34.11 54.51 -20.19
CA THR A 120 -35.40 54.64 -20.87
C THR A 120 -36.51 54.88 -19.86
N VAL A 121 -37.56 55.58 -20.28
CA VAL A 121 -38.76 55.82 -19.46
C VAL A 121 -39.84 54.84 -19.90
N ILE A 122 -40.51 54.20 -18.94
CA ILE A 122 -41.65 53.30 -19.16
C ILE A 122 -42.84 54.11 -19.67
N GLY A 123 -43.32 53.75 -20.87
CA GLY A 123 -44.53 54.30 -21.45
C GLY A 123 -45.82 53.81 -20.79
N LYS A 124 -46.94 54.44 -21.11
CA LYS A 124 -48.26 54.05 -20.59
C LYS A 124 -48.61 52.61 -20.97
N GLY A 125 -48.77 51.76 -19.96
CA GLY A 125 -49.09 50.33 -20.14
C GLY A 125 -47.97 49.51 -20.77
N GLU A 126 -46.75 50.06 -20.84
CA GLU A 126 -45.59 49.35 -21.37
C GLU A 126 -45.05 48.38 -20.31
N ASP A 127 -44.99 47.10 -20.65
CA ASP A 127 -44.31 46.08 -19.85
C ASP A 127 -42.85 45.91 -20.31
N LEU A 128 -42.09 45.09 -19.60
CA LEU A 128 -40.68 44.90 -19.93
C LEU A 128 -40.48 44.25 -21.32
N LYS A 129 -41.43 43.44 -21.77
CA LYS A 129 -41.39 42.81 -23.10
C LYS A 129 -41.55 43.84 -24.22
N ALA A 130 -42.44 44.81 -24.02
CA ALA A 130 -42.63 45.94 -24.92
C ALA A 130 -41.39 46.84 -24.94
N VAL A 131 -40.79 47.14 -23.77
CA VAL A 131 -39.52 47.88 -23.68
C VAL A 131 -38.41 47.16 -24.46
N THR A 132 -38.20 45.87 -24.21
CA THR A 132 -37.20 45.07 -24.92
C THR A 132 -37.41 45.10 -26.43
N SER A 133 -38.64 44.89 -26.89
CA SER A 133 -38.95 44.87 -28.33
C SER A 133 -38.76 46.23 -28.98
N ARG A 134 -39.07 47.31 -28.26
CA ARG A 134 -38.83 48.69 -28.70
C ARG A 134 -37.34 49.01 -28.77
N VAL A 135 -36.54 48.51 -27.82
CA VAL A 135 -35.12 48.83 -27.73
C VAL A 135 -34.27 48.01 -28.69
N LEU A 136 -34.51 46.70 -28.82
CA LEU A 136 -33.76 45.85 -29.74
C LEU A 136 -34.27 45.91 -31.19
N GLY A 137 -35.53 46.29 -31.40
CA GLY A 137 -36.18 46.22 -32.71
C GLY A 137 -36.86 44.88 -32.97
N GLN A 138 -37.62 44.81 -34.07
CA GLN A 138 -38.41 43.62 -34.40
C GLN A 138 -37.54 42.43 -34.84
N ASP A 139 -36.40 42.71 -35.49
CA ASP A 139 -35.50 41.72 -36.09
C ASP A 139 -34.68 40.92 -35.06
N ALA A 140 -34.64 41.36 -33.79
CA ALA A 140 -33.96 40.61 -32.73
C ALA A 140 -34.66 39.28 -32.46
N THR A 141 -33.89 38.21 -32.24
CA THR A 141 -34.46 36.88 -31.99
C THR A 141 -35.18 36.83 -30.64
N ALA A 142 -35.95 35.76 -30.40
CA ALA A 142 -36.58 35.53 -29.11
C ALA A 142 -35.53 35.42 -27.99
N GLU A 143 -34.35 34.88 -28.29
CA GLU A 143 -33.26 34.65 -27.35
C GLU A 143 -32.57 35.98 -26.99
N ASP A 144 -32.29 36.84 -27.97
CA ASP A 144 -31.75 38.19 -27.71
C ASP A 144 -32.69 39.01 -26.85
N LYS A 145 -34.00 38.95 -27.15
CA LYS A 145 -35.04 39.65 -26.38
C LYS A 145 -35.08 39.15 -24.94
N GLU A 146 -35.00 37.84 -24.75
CA GLU A 146 -35.00 37.25 -23.41
C GLU A 146 -33.73 37.62 -22.61
N SER A 147 -32.55 37.51 -23.21
CA SER A 147 -31.27 37.86 -22.57
C SER A 147 -31.17 39.35 -22.25
N PHE A 148 -31.67 40.22 -23.15
CA PHE A 148 -31.75 41.66 -22.88
C PHE A 148 -32.72 41.99 -21.76
N ARG A 149 -33.89 41.32 -21.73
CA ARG A 149 -34.87 41.45 -20.64
C ARG A 149 -34.22 41.12 -19.31
N GLN A 150 -33.52 39.99 -19.22
CA GLN A 150 -32.80 39.58 -18.00
C GLN A 150 -31.70 40.58 -17.60
N ALA A 151 -30.98 41.15 -18.56
CA ALA A 151 -29.99 42.19 -18.29
C ALA A 151 -30.64 43.46 -17.69
N VAL A 152 -31.78 43.90 -18.24
CA VAL A 152 -32.54 45.04 -17.69
C VAL A 152 -33.10 44.73 -16.30
N GLU A 153 -33.61 43.52 -16.07
CA GLU A 153 -34.06 43.11 -14.73
C GLU A 153 -32.93 43.18 -13.70
N ALA A 154 -31.77 42.61 -14.06
CA ALA A 154 -30.59 42.60 -13.21
C ALA A 154 -30.03 44.00 -12.93
N LEU A 155 -30.12 44.94 -13.88
CA LEU A 155 -29.66 46.32 -13.70
C LEU A 155 -30.57 47.16 -12.79
N ASN A 156 -31.85 46.83 -12.76
CA ASN A 156 -32.87 47.61 -12.07
C ASN A 156 -33.40 46.91 -10.80
N ASN A 157 -32.80 45.78 -10.39
CA ASN A 157 -33.23 44.95 -9.27
C ASN A 157 -34.72 44.54 -9.37
N LEU A 158 -35.16 44.20 -10.57
CA LEU A 158 -36.53 43.76 -10.84
C LEU A 158 -36.63 42.24 -10.68
N GLY A 159 -37.77 41.76 -10.18
CA GLY A 159 -38.06 40.33 -10.15
C GLY A 159 -38.33 39.77 -11.56
N PRO A 160 -38.25 38.44 -11.76
CA PRO A 160 -38.51 37.82 -13.05
C PRO A 160 -39.93 38.13 -13.57
N GLY A 161 -40.01 38.66 -14.78
CA GLY A 161 -41.28 38.97 -15.43
C GLY A 161 -41.96 40.22 -14.87
N SER A 162 -41.18 41.17 -14.34
CA SER A 162 -41.68 42.29 -13.53
C SER A 162 -42.87 43.03 -14.15
N GLY A 163 -44.07 42.70 -13.67
CA GLY A 163 -45.34 43.38 -13.96
C GLY A 163 -45.58 44.65 -13.13
N ASP A 164 -44.62 45.02 -12.27
CA ASP A 164 -44.69 46.16 -11.35
C ASP A 164 -44.08 47.46 -11.94
N LEU A 165 -43.84 47.50 -13.25
CA LEU A 165 -43.32 48.69 -13.92
C LEU A 165 -44.38 49.80 -13.91
N LYS A 166 -44.01 50.98 -13.43
CA LYS A 166 -44.90 52.14 -13.41
C LYS A 166 -44.66 53.03 -14.62
N GLU A 167 -45.73 53.53 -15.23
CA GLU A 167 -45.65 54.60 -16.22
C GLU A 167 -44.80 55.76 -15.66
N GLY A 168 -43.81 56.21 -16.43
CA GLY A 168 -42.86 57.25 -16.03
C GLY A 168 -41.63 56.75 -15.24
N GLN A 169 -41.55 55.46 -14.88
CA GLN A 169 -40.37 54.90 -14.24
C GLN A 169 -39.17 54.90 -15.21
N THR A 170 -38.01 55.37 -14.75
CA THR A 170 -36.76 55.29 -15.50
C THR A 170 -36.09 53.93 -15.25
N LEU A 171 -35.77 53.21 -16.32
CA LEU A 171 -34.99 51.98 -16.30
C LEU A 171 -33.61 52.21 -16.91
N LYS A 172 -32.59 51.67 -16.26
CA LYS A 172 -31.25 51.52 -16.82
C LYS A 172 -31.25 50.42 -17.87
N ILE A 173 -30.65 50.68 -19.01
CA ILE A 173 -30.59 49.78 -20.16
C ILE A 173 -29.12 49.51 -20.53
N PRO A 174 -28.73 48.24 -20.77
CA PRO A 174 -27.39 47.94 -21.23
C PRO A 174 -27.19 48.42 -22.67
N GLY A 175 -25.95 48.78 -23.01
CA GLY A 175 -25.51 48.93 -24.39
C GLY A 175 -25.36 47.56 -25.07
N ILE A 176 -25.06 47.57 -26.37
CA ILE A 176 -24.78 46.40 -27.20
C ILE A 176 -23.41 46.63 -27.83
N ASP A 177 -22.45 45.73 -27.62
CA ASP A 177 -21.13 45.82 -28.26
C ASP A 177 -21.13 45.25 -29.69
N SER A 178 -19.99 45.33 -30.37
CA SER A 178 -19.82 44.83 -31.74
C SER A 178 -19.94 43.30 -31.87
N SER A 179 -19.90 42.56 -30.76
CA SER A 179 -20.14 41.11 -30.73
C SER A 179 -21.59 40.73 -30.43
N GLY A 180 -22.46 41.73 -30.17
CA GLY A 180 -23.86 41.53 -29.81
C GLY A 180 -24.08 41.27 -28.31
N ARG A 181 -23.05 41.43 -27.47
CA ARG A 181 -23.19 41.28 -26.01
C ARG A 181 -23.76 42.53 -25.39
N PHE A 182 -24.58 42.36 -24.36
CA PHE A 182 -25.13 43.48 -23.60
C PHE A 182 -24.10 43.97 -22.59
N ILE A 183 -23.82 45.27 -22.49
CA ILE A 183 -22.80 45.83 -21.60
C ILE A 183 -23.37 46.98 -20.77
N HIS A 184 -23.10 47.00 -19.47
CA HIS A 184 -23.35 48.15 -18.60
C HIS A 184 -22.10 48.53 -17.80
N TYR A 185 -21.88 49.82 -17.58
CA TYR A 185 -20.79 50.37 -16.79
C TYR A 185 -21.31 51.47 -15.86
N ASP A 186 -21.11 51.30 -14.55
CA ASP A 186 -21.62 52.21 -13.51
C ASP A 186 -20.57 53.23 -13.00
N GLY A 187 -19.41 53.30 -13.66
CA GLY A 187 -18.27 54.12 -13.26
C GLY A 187 -17.24 53.41 -12.39
N LYS A 188 -17.55 52.20 -11.88
CA LYS A 188 -16.61 51.39 -11.08
C LYS A 188 -16.54 49.95 -11.56
N THR A 189 -17.67 49.39 -11.97
CA THR A 189 -17.81 48.02 -12.44
C THR A 189 -18.40 48.02 -13.83
N SER A 190 -17.98 47.07 -14.67
CA SER A 190 -18.70 46.73 -15.89
C SER A 190 -19.39 45.38 -15.72
N ARG A 191 -20.56 45.22 -16.33
CA ARG A 191 -21.27 43.94 -16.41
C ARG A 191 -21.61 43.66 -17.86
N THR A 192 -21.32 42.45 -18.32
CA THR A 192 -21.65 41.97 -19.65
C THR A 192 -22.63 40.80 -19.54
N TRP A 193 -23.56 40.68 -20.47
CA TRP A 193 -24.44 39.52 -20.62
C TRP A 193 -24.29 38.99 -22.03
N ASP A 194 -24.04 37.69 -22.15
CA ASP A 194 -23.90 37.02 -23.43
C ASP A 194 -25.22 36.33 -23.79
N PRO A 195 -25.91 36.81 -24.84
CA PRO A 195 -27.18 36.22 -25.23
C PRO A 195 -27.05 34.79 -25.78
N ALA A 196 -25.88 34.39 -26.26
CA ALA A 196 -25.68 33.08 -26.89
C ALA A 196 -25.71 31.93 -25.88
N ASP A 197 -25.17 32.13 -24.68
CA ASP A 197 -25.13 31.12 -23.62
C ASP A 197 -25.91 31.50 -22.35
N GLY A 198 -26.39 32.74 -22.26
CA GLY A 198 -27.11 33.27 -21.11
C GLY A 198 -26.22 33.59 -19.91
N SER A 199 -24.89 33.61 -20.08
CA SER A 199 -23.95 33.95 -19.02
C SER A 199 -23.90 35.46 -18.76
N SER A 200 -23.52 35.84 -17.54
CA SER A 200 -23.25 37.24 -17.20
C SER A 200 -21.90 37.37 -16.49
N THR A 201 -21.08 38.33 -16.91
CA THR A 201 -19.76 38.58 -16.32
C THR A 201 -19.70 39.97 -15.72
N SER A 202 -19.33 40.09 -14.44
CA SER A 202 -19.13 41.38 -13.75
C SER A 202 -17.64 41.61 -13.51
N PHE A 203 -17.09 42.74 -13.94
CA PHE A 203 -15.70 43.16 -13.75
C PHE A 203 -15.62 44.22 -12.65
N GLY A 204 -14.82 43.94 -11.62
CA GLY A 204 -14.55 44.83 -10.50
C GLY A 204 -13.36 45.77 -10.76
N PRO A 205 -13.27 46.90 -10.04
CA PRO A 205 -12.16 47.85 -10.16
C PRO A 205 -10.84 47.31 -9.63
N ASP A 206 -10.87 46.23 -8.85
CA ASP A 206 -9.72 45.50 -8.34
C ASP A 206 -9.11 44.53 -9.36
N GLY A 207 -9.70 44.41 -10.56
CA GLY A 207 -9.29 43.45 -11.59
C GLY A 207 -9.88 42.05 -11.41
N LYS A 208 -10.71 41.84 -10.38
CA LYS A 208 -11.49 40.61 -10.20
C LYS A 208 -12.66 40.61 -11.16
N TYR A 209 -13.02 39.47 -11.74
CA TYR A 209 -14.30 39.34 -12.44
C TYR A 209 -15.02 38.04 -12.10
N VAL A 210 -16.35 38.08 -12.15
CA VAL A 210 -17.23 36.96 -11.79
C VAL A 210 -18.16 36.67 -12.95
N THR A 211 -18.14 35.43 -13.45
CA THR A 211 -19.05 34.93 -14.47
C THR A 211 -20.08 34.01 -13.84
N HIS A 212 -21.36 34.31 -14.02
CA HIS A 212 -22.47 33.43 -13.69
C HIS A 212 -22.98 32.77 -14.97
N TYR A 213 -23.01 31.45 -14.99
CA TYR A 213 -23.50 30.66 -16.12
C TYR A 213 -24.96 30.27 -15.92
N LYS A 214 -25.63 29.90 -17.01
CA LYS A 214 -27.06 29.54 -17.04
C LYS A 214 -27.40 28.30 -16.21
N ASP A 215 -26.46 27.38 -16.04
CA ASP A 215 -26.59 26.17 -15.22
C ASP A 215 -26.44 26.44 -13.71
N GLY A 216 -26.18 27.68 -13.30
CA GLY A 216 -25.95 28.07 -11.92
C GLY A 216 -24.48 27.99 -11.48
N LYS A 217 -23.58 27.49 -12.34
CA LYS A 217 -22.14 27.54 -12.11
C LYS A 217 -21.69 28.99 -12.02
N THR A 218 -20.71 29.26 -11.15
CA THR A 218 -20.08 30.57 -11.04
C THR A 218 -18.57 30.43 -11.12
N THR A 219 -17.91 31.23 -11.93
CA THR A 219 -16.44 31.36 -11.91
C THR A 219 -16.05 32.76 -11.45
N THR A 220 -15.02 32.86 -10.64
CA THR A 220 -14.43 34.10 -10.16
C THR A 220 -12.97 34.08 -10.53
N SER A 221 -12.52 35.00 -11.37
CA SER A 221 -11.11 35.19 -11.71
C SER A 221 -10.54 36.34 -10.90
N PHE A 222 -9.33 36.15 -10.38
CA PHE A 222 -8.63 37.11 -9.54
C PHE A 222 -7.46 37.76 -10.31
N PRO A 223 -6.98 38.95 -9.87
CA PRO A 223 -5.91 39.67 -10.58
C PRO A 223 -4.60 38.90 -10.71
N ASN A 224 -4.32 37.98 -9.78
CA ASN A 224 -3.15 37.13 -9.79
C ASN A 224 -3.28 35.91 -10.74
N LYS A 225 -4.35 35.85 -11.54
CA LYS A 225 -4.72 34.73 -12.44
C LYS A 225 -5.19 33.46 -11.72
N ASP A 226 -5.48 33.53 -10.43
CA ASP A 226 -6.21 32.46 -9.74
C ASP A 226 -7.69 32.49 -10.15
N TYR A 227 -8.38 31.37 -10.00
CA TYR A 227 -9.81 31.29 -10.23
C TYR A 227 -10.53 30.35 -9.26
N LEU A 228 -11.70 30.77 -8.81
CA LEU A 228 -12.64 29.97 -8.04
C LEU A 228 -13.82 29.59 -8.91
N THR A 229 -14.09 28.30 -9.05
CA THR A 229 -15.30 27.76 -9.69
C THR A 229 -16.21 27.18 -8.62
N VAL A 230 -17.49 27.53 -8.64
CA VAL A 230 -18.53 26.94 -7.78
C VAL A 230 -19.58 26.31 -8.69
N ASP A 231 -19.82 25.02 -8.52
CA ASP A 231 -20.76 24.22 -9.28
C ASP A 231 -21.60 23.37 -8.31
N GLY A 232 -22.84 23.81 -8.06
CA GLY A 232 -23.66 23.29 -6.97
C GLY A 232 -22.98 23.45 -5.61
N SER A 233 -22.76 22.34 -4.91
CA SER A 233 -22.04 22.27 -3.63
C SER A 233 -20.56 21.95 -3.78
N THR A 234 -20.04 21.85 -5.00
CA THR A 234 -18.62 21.67 -5.27
C THR A 234 -17.95 23.03 -5.50
N SER A 235 -16.80 23.26 -4.89
CA SER A 235 -15.98 24.45 -5.16
C SER A 235 -14.56 24.06 -5.52
N THR A 236 -13.99 24.69 -6.54
CA THR A 236 -12.62 24.46 -7.00
C THR A 236 -11.88 25.78 -7.09
N TYR A 237 -10.88 25.98 -6.23
CA TYR A 237 -9.94 27.09 -6.31
C TYR A 237 -8.67 26.63 -7.04
N ARG A 238 -8.36 27.22 -8.19
CA ARG A 238 -7.17 26.90 -8.97
C ARG A 238 -6.25 28.12 -9.05
N LYS A 239 -4.96 27.88 -8.85
CA LYS A 239 -3.92 28.89 -8.87
C LYS A 239 -3.32 29.06 -10.25
N ALA A 240 -2.63 30.17 -10.45
CA ALA A 240 -1.89 30.47 -11.68
C ALA A 240 -0.80 29.42 -12.03
N ASP A 241 -0.23 28.73 -11.03
CA ASP A 241 0.75 27.65 -11.23
C ASP A 241 0.13 26.32 -11.71
N GLY A 242 -1.20 26.29 -11.86
CA GLY A 242 -1.96 25.12 -12.28
C GLY A 242 -2.47 24.25 -11.13
N SER A 243 -1.98 24.45 -9.89
CA SER A 243 -2.44 23.72 -8.72
C SER A 243 -3.88 24.09 -8.33
N SER A 244 -4.62 23.17 -7.74
CA SER A 244 -6.02 23.41 -7.37
C SER A 244 -6.43 22.75 -6.05
N ILE A 245 -7.47 23.30 -5.42
CA ILE A 245 -8.15 22.76 -4.26
C ILE A 245 -9.62 22.63 -4.61
N THR A 246 -10.15 21.42 -4.59
CA THR A 246 -11.56 21.11 -4.80
C THR A 246 -12.18 20.60 -3.51
N THR A 247 -13.28 21.20 -3.07
CA THR A 247 -14.12 20.71 -1.97
C THR A 247 -15.41 20.17 -2.54
N THR A 248 -15.72 18.91 -2.26
CA THR A 248 -16.92 18.22 -2.75
C THR A 248 -18.01 18.12 -1.67
N PRO A 249 -19.26 17.79 -2.05
CA PRO A 249 -20.39 17.82 -1.12
C PRO A 249 -20.37 16.73 -0.04
N ASP A 250 -19.66 15.63 -0.30
CA ASP A 250 -19.41 14.51 0.62
C ASP A 250 -18.30 14.80 1.63
N GLY A 251 -17.64 15.96 1.52
CA GLY A 251 -16.63 16.41 2.45
C GLY A 251 -15.19 16.01 2.12
N GLU A 252 -14.96 15.56 0.90
CA GLU A 252 -13.63 15.36 0.36
C GLU A 252 -13.01 16.70 -0.06
N ILE A 253 -11.75 16.91 0.31
CA ILE A 253 -10.90 18.02 -0.09
C ILE A 253 -9.79 17.43 -0.96
N ARG A 254 -9.89 17.65 -2.28
CA ARG A 254 -8.89 17.24 -3.27
C ARG A 254 -7.92 18.39 -3.53
N ARG A 255 -6.63 18.12 -3.46
CA ARG A 255 -5.57 19.08 -3.79
C ARG A 255 -4.74 18.54 -4.92
N THR A 256 -4.69 19.26 -6.03
CA THR A 256 -3.92 18.87 -7.20
C THR A 256 -2.71 19.79 -7.34
N ALA A 257 -1.51 19.23 -7.44
CA ALA A 257 -0.27 19.94 -7.77
C ALA A 257 0.63 18.98 -8.56
N ASP A 258 1.33 19.46 -9.59
CA ASP A 258 2.25 18.64 -10.40
C ASP A 258 1.67 17.30 -10.91
N ASN A 259 0.41 17.33 -11.36
CA ASN A 259 -0.38 16.17 -11.81
C ASN A 259 -0.63 15.10 -10.74
N ILE A 260 -0.41 15.43 -9.46
CA ILE A 260 -0.75 14.62 -8.30
C ILE A 260 -1.97 15.22 -7.63
N THR A 261 -3.02 14.44 -7.45
CA THR A 261 -4.19 14.81 -6.65
C THR A 261 -4.18 14.05 -5.33
N ILE A 262 -4.18 14.77 -4.21
CA ILE A 262 -4.28 14.24 -2.86
C ILE A 262 -5.68 14.57 -2.34
N ALA A 263 -6.46 13.55 -2.01
CA ALA A 263 -7.75 13.70 -1.37
C ALA A 263 -7.65 13.46 0.12
N ARG A 264 -8.25 14.35 0.92
CA ARG A 264 -8.45 14.17 2.37
C ARG A 264 -9.92 14.39 2.73
N ASP A 265 -10.40 13.79 3.80
CA ASP A 265 -11.72 14.12 4.35
C ASP A 265 -11.67 15.39 5.22
N TYR A 266 -12.82 15.83 5.77
CA TYR A 266 -12.87 16.98 6.69
C TYR A 266 -12.10 16.77 8.01
N SER A 267 -11.79 15.53 8.40
CA SER A 267 -10.92 15.26 9.55
C SER A 267 -9.43 15.44 9.21
N GLY A 268 -9.10 15.59 7.93
CA GLY A 268 -7.75 15.63 7.40
C GLY A 268 -7.15 14.25 7.16
N ALA A 269 -7.91 13.16 7.33
CA ALA A 269 -7.44 11.82 7.03
C ALA A 269 -7.24 11.69 5.51
N LEU A 270 -6.14 11.06 5.11
CA LEU A 270 -5.88 10.76 3.70
C LEU A 270 -6.94 9.79 3.19
N VAL A 271 -7.53 10.10 2.03
CA VAL A 271 -8.54 9.27 1.37
C VAL A 271 -7.96 8.66 0.09
N LYS A 272 -7.24 9.46 -0.70
CA LYS A 272 -6.78 9.04 -2.02
C LYS A 272 -5.55 9.80 -2.50
N ILE A 273 -4.71 9.16 -3.30
CA ILE A 273 -3.64 9.79 -4.07
C ILE A 273 -3.75 9.35 -5.54
N ASP A 274 -4.10 10.27 -6.45
CA ASP A 274 -4.28 10.04 -7.89
C ASP A 274 -3.21 10.74 -8.72
N GLY A 275 -2.82 10.14 -9.86
CA GLY A 275 -1.94 10.73 -10.87
C GLY A 275 -1.17 9.65 -11.63
N PRO A 276 -0.54 9.95 -12.78
CA PRO A 276 0.18 8.95 -13.55
C PRO A 276 1.33 8.36 -12.73
N TYR A 277 1.39 7.03 -12.63
CA TYR A 277 2.63 6.35 -12.25
C TYR A 277 3.61 6.53 -13.41
N LEU A 278 4.84 6.95 -13.12
CA LEU A 278 5.92 6.79 -14.09
C LEU A 278 6.16 5.29 -14.32
N SER A 279 6.61 4.93 -15.51
CA SER A 279 6.95 3.56 -15.87
C SER A 279 8.14 3.06 -15.05
N ARG A 280 7.87 2.42 -13.90
CA ARG A 280 8.81 1.91 -12.87
C ARG A 280 9.69 3.00 -12.22
N GLY A 281 10.00 2.80 -10.94
CA GLY A 281 10.91 3.67 -10.17
C GLY A 281 10.20 4.70 -9.29
N LEU A 282 10.98 5.66 -8.77
CA LEU A 282 10.54 6.64 -7.78
C LEU A 282 10.23 8.01 -8.42
N ASP A 283 9.01 8.51 -8.21
CA ASP A 283 8.61 9.91 -8.45
C ASP A 283 8.53 10.63 -7.10
N VAL A 284 9.19 11.79 -6.97
CA VAL A 284 9.20 12.58 -5.74
C VAL A 284 8.69 13.98 -6.04
N LYS A 285 7.59 14.36 -5.37
CA LYS A 285 6.93 15.66 -5.60
C LYS A 285 6.55 16.33 -4.29
N PRO A 286 6.54 17.67 -4.23
CA PRO A 286 5.95 18.38 -3.10
C PRO A 286 4.44 18.11 -3.01
N ASP A 287 3.90 18.05 -1.79
CA ASP A 287 2.45 17.85 -1.57
C ASP A 287 1.62 19.16 -1.61
N GLY A 288 2.29 20.30 -1.79
CA GLY A 288 1.69 21.64 -1.75
C GLY A 288 1.36 22.18 -0.34
N GLN A 289 1.70 21.45 0.72
CA GLN A 289 1.55 21.83 2.14
C GLN A 289 2.88 21.81 2.91
N GLY A 290 4.00 21.69 2.22
CA GLY A 290 5.34 21.60 2.81
C GLY A 290 5.78 20.17 3.15
N GLY A 291 4.97 19.17 2.80
CA GLY A 291 5.35 17.76 2.77
C GLY A 291 5.85 17.30 1.40
N THR A 292 6.19 16.02 1.34
CA THR A 292 6.71 15.34 0.15
C THR A 292 5.91 14.05 -0.11
N VAL A 293 5.52 13.84 -1.36
CA VAL A 293 4.94 12.59 -1.85
C VAL A 293 6.01 11.82 -2.62
N TYR A 294 6.24 10.59 -2.20
CA TYR A 294 7.07 9.60 -2.88
C TYR A 294 6.13 8.59 -3.53
N ARG A 295 6.20 8.40 -4.84
CA ARG A 295 5.46 7.33 -5.53
C ARG A 295 6.45 6.34 -6.10
N HIS A 296 6.21 5.07 -5.85
CA HIS A 296 7.04 4.01 -6.35
C HIS A 296 6.18 2.98 -7.07
N ALA A 297 6.69 2.48 -8.20
CA ALA A 297 6.09 1.38 -8.93
C ALA A 297 7.13 0.27 -9.12
N GLY A 298 6.77 -0.95 -8.75
CA GLY A 298 7.62 -2.14 -8.82
C GLY A 298 6.84 -3.41 -9.16
N ASP A 299 7.55 -4.53 -9.20
CA ASP A 299 7.00 -5.80 -9.72
C ASP A 299 6.10 -6.53 -8.72
N ARG A 300 6.29 -6.29 -7.41
CA ARG A 300 5.46 -6.85 -6.35
C ARG A 300 4.38 -5.84 -5.92
N PRO A 301 3.18 -6.27 -5.50
CA PRO A 301 2.11 -5.37 -5.06
C PRO A 301 2.56 -4.34 -4.01
N GLU A 302 3.32 -4.77 -3.01
CA GLU A 302 3.84 -3.92 -1.93
C GLU A 302 4.90 -2.90 -2.41
N ALA A 303 5.51 -3.12 -3.57
CA ALA A 303 6.39 -2.14 -4.21
C ALA A 303 5.60 -1.02 -4.92
N ASN A 304 4.27 -1.14 -5.05
CA ASN A 304 3.42 -0.12 -5.65
C ASN A 304 2.77 0.73 -4.56
N PHE A 305 3.34 1.92 -4.30
CA PHE A 305 2.90 2.76 -3.19
C PHE A 305 3.04 4.25 -3.47
N ALA A 306 2.28 5.04 -2.72
CA ALA A 306 2.51 6.46 -2.51
C ALA A 306 2.72 6.73 -1.01
N LEU A 307 3.92 7.14 -0.62
CA LEU A 307 4.25 7.57 0.73
C LEU A 307 4.15 9.09 0.80
N LEU A 308 3.31 9.59 1.69
CA LEU A 308 3.21 11.00 2.03
C LEU A 308 3.92 11.25 3.35
N GLN A 309 4.96 12.08 3.32
CA GLN A 309 5.66 12.58 4.49
C GLN A 309 5.33 14.07 4.66
N SER A 310 4.52 14.44 5.65
CA SER A 310 4.19 15.83 5.92
C SER A 310 5.37 16.61 6.52
N GLY A 311 5.29 17.94 6.50
CA GLY A 311 6.36 18.81 7.02
C GLY A 311 6.64 18.68 8.53
N ASP A 312 5.72 18.08 9.29
CA ASP A 312 5.89 17.72 10.70
C ASP A 312 6.49 16.32 10.92
N GLY A 313 6.83 15.61 9.83
CA GLY A 313 7.42 14.28 9.87
C GLY A 313 6.42 13.12 9.94
N LYS A 314 5.11 13.38 9.99
CA LYS A 314 4.11 12.30 9.94
C LYS A 314 4.16 11.61 8.58
N MET A 315 4.07 10.27 8.60
CA MET A 315 4.09 9.44 7.41
C MET A 315 2.78 8.68 7.24
N GLU A 316 2.26 8.67 6.01
CA GLU A 316 1.07 7.92 5.58
C GLU A 316 1.40 7.20 4.28
N VAL A 317 1.07 5.91 4.17
CA VAL A 317 1.27 5.12 2.95
C VAL A 317 -0.07 4.81 2.33
N PHE A 318 -0.16 5.06 1.04
CA PHE A 318 -1.29 4.71 0.20
C PHE A 318 -0.88 3.60 -0.76
N ASP A 319 -1.56 2.47 -0.69
CA ASP A 319 -1.36 1.34 -1.59
C ASP A 319 -2.68 0.71 -2.01
N LYS A 320 -2.59 -0.17 -3.01
CA LYS A 320 -3.70 -1.03 -3.43
C LYS A 320 -3.64 -2.31 -2.60
N GLY A 321 -4.70 -2.58 -1.84
CA GLY A 321 -4.88 -3.84 -1.14
C GLY A 321 -5.00 -5.02 -2.13
N PRO A 322 -4.91 -6.27 -1.64
CA PRO A 322 -5.05 -7.47 -2.46
C PRO A 322 -6.40 -7.55 -3.21
N ASP A 323 -7.42 -6.87 -2.70
CA ASP A 323 -8.75 -6.75 -3.30
C ASP A 323 -8.89 -5.58 -4.27
N GLY A 324 -7.79 -4.88 -4.58
CA GLY A 324 -7.75 -3.71 -5.46
C GLY A 324 -8.30 -2.42 -4.84
N ARG A 325 -8.75 -2.45 -3.57
CA ARG A 325 -9.22 -1.25 -2.87
C ARG A 325 -8.05 -0.43 -2.36
N ASP A 326 -8.27 0.87 -2.30
CA ASP A 326 -7.30 1.81 -1.73
C ASP A 326 -7.18 1.57 -0.22
N ARG A 327 -5.95 1.44 0.27
CA ARG A 327 -5.63 1.31 1.68
C ARG A 327 -4.71 2.44 2.10
N VAL A 328 -5.00 3.00 3.27
CA VAL A 328 -4.16 4.00 3.92
C VAL A 328 -3.59 3.38 5.19
N SER A 329 -2.27 3.21 5.20
CA SER A 329 -1.52 2.80 6.38
C SER A 329 -1.00 4.04 7.11
N THR A 330 -1.09 4.03 8.43
CA THR A 330 -0.59 5.13 9.28
C THR A 330 0.30 4.60 10.38
N THR A 331 1.14 5.48 10.92
CA THR A 331 2.04 5.15 12.02
C THR A 331 1.29 4.93 13.34
N MET A 332 1.83 4.05 14.17
CA MET A 332 1.39 3.83 15.55
C MET A 332 1.61 5.09 16.39
N LYS A 333 0.62 5.39 17.24
CA LYS A 333 0.64 6.54 18.16
C LYS A 333 1.36 6.28 19.49
N ASP A 334 1.83 5.06 19.70
CA ASP A 334 2.55 4.68 20.91
C ASP A 334 3.90 5.42 20.99
N PRO A 335 4.25 6.06 22.13
CA PRO A 335 5.45 6.87 22.24
C PRO A 335 6.76 6.08 22.15
N ASP A 336 6.78 4.83 22.64
CA ASP A 336 7.98 4.00 22.57
C ASP A 336 8.22 3.53 21.13
N VAL A 337 7.14 3.21 20.42
CA VAL A 337 7.20 2.91 18.98
C VAL A 337 7.68 4.14 18.19
N ALA A 338 7.15 5.34 18.48
CA ALA A 338 7.58 6.57 17.82
C ALA A 338 9.08 6.85 18.03
N TYR A 339 9.58 6.68 19.25
CA TYR A 339 11.01 6.85 19.56
C TYR A 339 11.88 5.83 18.81
N SER A 340 11.52 4.54 18.82
CA SER A 340 12.26 3.51 18.08
C SER A 340 12.19 3.73 16.56
N ARG A 341 11.07 4.22 16.04
CA ARG A 341 10.91 4.62 14.63
C ARG A 341 11.91 5.70 14.25
N GLU A 342 11.98 6.80 15.01
CA GLU A 342 12.91 7.90 14.75
C GLU A 342 14.38 7.43 14.76
N ARG A 343 14.75 6.57 15.73
CA ARG A 343 16.09 6.00 15.80
C ARG A 343 16.42 5.12 14.59
N LEU A 344 15.48 4.27 14.16
CA LEU A 344 15.68 3.43 12.98
C LEU A 344 15.73 4.27 11.71
N LEU A 345 14.86 5.28 11.56
CA LEU A 345 14.90 6.22 10.44
C LEU A 345 16.24 6.93 10.32
N SER A 346 16.78 7.47 11.43
CA SER A 346 18.09 8.11 11.43
C SER A 346 19.21 7.14 10.99
N THR A 347 19.13 5.88 11.42
CA THR A 347 20.06 4.82 10.99
C THR A 347 19.92 4.57 9.49
N ALA A 348 18.68 4.41 9.00
CA ALA A 348 18.38 4.13 7.61
C ALA A 348 18.80 5.26 6.67
N GLU A 349 18.52 6.53 7.00
CA GLU A 349 18.93 7.70 6.22
C GLU A 349 20.45 7.82 6.10
N SER A 350 21.19 7.35 7.12
CA SER A 350 22.64 7.32 7.06
C SER A 350 23.20 6.18 6.21
N ALA A 351 22.51 5.04 6.14
CA ALA A 351 23.01 3.81 5.52
C ALA A 351 22.51 3.58 4.10
N ILE A 352 21.22 3.83 3.83
CA ILE A 352 20.57 3.62 2.53
C ILE A 352 20.81 4.84 1.65
N LYS A 353 21.53 4.65 0.55
CA LYS A 353 21.94 5.75 -0.34
C LYS A 353 20.96 6.00 -1.47
N ASP A 354 20.27 4.97 -1.94
CA ASP A 354 19.27 5.11 -2.99
C ASP A 354 17.97 5.70 -2.40
N PRO A 355 17.48 6.83 -2.93
CA PRO A 355 16.23 7.43 -2.45
C PRO A 355 14.99 6.53 -2.60
N ALA A 356 14.93 5.66 -3.61
CA ALA A 356 13.80 4.77 -3.85
C ALA A 356 13.74 3.66 -2.80
N GLU A 357 14.90 3.10 -2.49
CA GLU A 357 15.07 2.12 -1.42
C GLU A 357 14.72 2.73 -0.06
N LEU A 358 15.19 3.95 0.23
CA LEU A 358 14.86 4.64 1.47
C LEU A 358 13.36 4.96 1.57
N ALA A 359 12.72 5.37 0.46
CA ALA A 359 11.29 5.61 0.43
C ALA A 359 10.49 4.31 0.65
N LYS A 360 10.92 3.19 0.06
CA LYS A 360 10.31 1.87 0.31
C LYS A 360 10.49 1.46 1.77
N PHE A 361 11.69 1.62 2.32
CA PHE A 361 11.96 1.33 3.73
C PHE A 361 11.04 2.12 4.66
N LYS A 362 10.88 3.43 4.43
CA LYS A 362 9.93 4.28 5.16
C LYS A 362 8.48 3.79 5.00
N ALA A 363 8.09 3.38 3.79
CA ALA A 363 6.75 2.85 3.55
C ALA A 363 6.52 1.53 4.32
N ASP A 364 7.50 0.64 4.35
CA ASP A 364 7.43 -0.62 5.07
C ASP A 364 7.38 -0.41 6.59
N MET A 365 8.06 0.60 7.13
CA MET A 365 7.90 1.00 8.54
C MET A 365 6.44 1.35 8.86
N VAL A 366 5.81 2.20 8.05
CA VAL A 366 4.42 2.62 8.25
C VAL A 366 3.45 1.44 8.11
N ARG A 367 3.66 0.57 7.13
CA ARG A 367 2.83 -0.64 6.94
C ARG A 367 2.96 -1.61 8.10
N PHE A 368 4.18 -1.86 8.58
CA PHE A 368 4.42 -2.73 9.71
C PHE A 368 3.65 -2.25 10.94
N GLU A 369 3.71 -0.95 11.25
CA GLU A 369 3.00 -0.38 12.39
C GLU A 369 1.47 -0.37 12.22
N SER A 370 0.97 -0.07 11.02
CA SER A 370 -0.47 -0.14 10.72
C SER A 370 -0.98 -1.57 10.93
N ARG A 371 -0.28 -2.55 10.35
CA ARG A 371 -0.57 -3.97 10.51
C ARG A 371 -0.46 -4.41 11.97
N ALA A 372 0.57 -3.97 12.68
CA ALA A 372 0.78 -4.28 14.10
C ALA A 372 -0.41 -3.80 14.93
N SER A 373 -0.90 -2.59 14.67
CA SER A 373 -2.10 -2.04 15.31
C SER A 373 -3.35 -2.85 15.02
N GLU A 374 -3.58 -3.19 13.75
CA GLU A 374 -4.74 -3.97 13.29
C GLU A 374 -4.75 -5.39 13.87
N ARG A 375 -3.58 -6.01 14.03
CA ARG A 375 -3.40 -7.36 14.56
C ARG A 375 -3.21 -7.41 16.08
N GLY A 376 -3.18 -6.26 16.75
CA GLY A 376 -2.97 -6.18 18.20
C GLY A 376 -1.59 -6.66 18.65
N LEU A 377 -0.56 -6.48 17.82
CA LEU A 377 0.83 -6.68 18.27
C LEU A 377 1.17 -5.67 19.35
N LYS A 378 1.95 -6.11 20.34
CA LYS A 378 2.32 -5.23 21.44
C LYS A 378 3.39 -4.23 21.01
N PRO A 379 3.43 -3.02 21.58
CA PRO A 379 4.50 -2.05 21.34
C PRO A 379 5.90 -2.64 21.48
N GLU A 380 6.13 -3.55 22.44
CA GLU A 380 7.44 -4.18 22.66
C GLU A 380 7.87 -5.10 21.51
N GLN A 381 6.90 -5.71 20.81
CA GLN A 381 7.21 -6.51 19.62
C GLN A 381 7.63 -5.60 18.47
N VAL A 382 6.93 -4.47 18.28
CA VAL A 382 7.25 -3.49 17.24
C VAL A 382 8.62 -2.86 17.49
N THR A 383 8.88 -2.40 18.71
CA THR A 383 10.19 -1.83 19.09
C THR A 383 11.30 -2.88 19.03
N GLY A 384 11.04 -4.12 19.45
CA GLY A 384 11.98 -5.23 19.34
C GLY A 384 12.37 -5.55 17.89
N THR A 385 11.42 -5.52 16.96
CA THR A 385 11.70 -5.64 15.52
C THR A 385 12.57 -4.48 15.03
N TYR A 386 12.23 -3.24 15.35
CA TYR A 386 13.03 -2.07 14.94
C TYR A 386 14.45 -2.10 15.52
N ASP A 387 14.61 -2.61 16.74
CA ASP A 387 15.91 -2.74 17.36
C ASP A 387 16.78 -3.79 16.68
N ALA A 388 16.20 -4.93 16.30
CA ALA A 388 16.91 -5.95 15.51
C ALA A 388 17.34 -5.37 14.15
N VAL A 389 16.45 -4.71 13.41
CA VAL A 389 16.76 -4.08 12.12
C VAL A 389 17.86 -3.02 12.29
N SER A 390 17.77 -2.17 13.32
CA SER A 390 18.78 -1.14 13.60
C SER A 390 20.14 -1.73 13.99
N ARG A 391 20.18 -2.83 14.76
CA ARG A 391 21.43 -3.52 15.11
C ARG A 391 22.05 -4.19 13.90
N LEU A 392 21.24 -4.83 13.06
CA LEU A 392 21.67 -5.45 11.83
C LEU A 392 22.44 -4.45 10.95
N MET A 393 21.87 -3.26 10.70
CA MET A 393 22.52 -2.20 9.90
C MET A 393 23.81 -1.66 10.52
N ARG A 394 23.93 -1.66 11.85
CA ARG A 394 25.09 -1.08 12.58
C ARG A 394 26.15 -2.11 12.96
N SER A 395 25.84 -3.40 12.89
CA SER A 395 26.75 -4.44 13.35
C SER A 395 28.04 -4.46 12.53
N HIS A 396 29.12 -4.91 13.16
CA HIS A 396 30.47 -5.02 12.56
C HIS A 396 30.91 -6.48 12.39
N GLY A 397 29.95 -7.38 12.15
CA GLY A 397 30.22 -8.80 11.94
C GLY A 397 31.05 -9.07 10.68
N PHE A 398 31.86 -10.14 10.73
CA PHE A 398 32.67 -10.59 9.59
C PHE A 398 31.94 -11.57 8.66
N ASN A 399 30.76 -12.03 9.07
CA ASN A 399 30.02 -13.08 8.35
C ASN A 399 29.23 -12.55 7.16
N THR A 400 28.87 -11.27 7.18
CA THR A 400 28.20 -10.55 6.09
C THR A 400 28.94 -9.25 5.81
N THR A 401 28.81 -8.67 4.62
CA THR A 401 29.33 -7.33 4.33
C THR A 401 28.41 -6.25 4.90
N PRO A 402 28.90 -5.03 5.18
CA PRO A 402 28.04 -3.91 5.57
C PRO A 402 26.88 -3.67 4.60
N GLU A 403 27.14 -3.76 3.30
CA GLU A 403 26.15 -3.56 2.25
C GLU A 403 25.06 -4.64 2.33
N ASN A 404 25.44 -5.90 2.48
CA ASN A 404 24.48 -7.01 2.62
C ASN A 404 23.63 -6.87 3.88
N ARG A 405 24.16 -6.28 4.96
CA ARG A 405 23.37 -6.03 6.17
C ARG A 405 22.30 -4.95 5.99
N VAL A 406 22.56 -3.95 5.14
CA VAL A 406 21.53 -2.99 4.75
C VAL A 406 20.43 -3.68 3.95
N VAL A 407 20.81 -4.53 2.98
CA VAL A 407 19.85 -5.34 2.20
C VAL A 407 18.99 -6.22 3.12
N LEU A 408 19.61 -6.96 4.02
CA LEU A 408 18.90 -7.80 4.98
C LEU A 408 17.96 -6.99 5.88
N ALA A 409 18.37 -5.79 6.31
CA ALA A 409 17.54 -4.92 7.13
C ALA A 409 16.28 -4.45 6.38
N GLU A 410 16.40 -4.12 5.09
CA GLU A 410 15.25 -3.77 4.25
C GLU A 410 14.32 -4.96 4.04
N GLN A 411 14.87 -6.14 3.77
CA GLN A 411 14.11 -7.38 3.54
C GLN A 411 13.37 -7.84 4.81
N VAL A 412 14.05 -7.87 5.96
CA VAL A 412 13.44 -8.17 7.27
C VAL A 412 12.28 -7.22 7.57
N LEU A 413 12.46 -5.92 7.33
CA LEU A 413 11.39 -4.95 7.54
C LEU A 413 10.25 -5.13 6.53
N SER A 414 10.56 -5.45 5.26
CA SER A 414 9.56 -5.76 4.23
C SER A 414 8.72 -6.98 4.62
N HIS A 415 9.33 -8.06 5.13
CA HIS A 415 8.62 -9.24 5.62
C HIS A 415 7.79 -8.94 6.87
N ALA A 416 8.31 -8.11 7.78
CA ALA A 416 7.52 -7.62 8.90
C ALA A 416 6.38 -6.69 8.45
N ALA A 417 6.49 -5.97 7.34
CA ALA A 417 5.39 -5.15 6.80
C ALA A 417 4.34 -6.01 6.10
N THR A 418 4.79 -6.99 5.31
CA THR A 418 3.96 -7.81 4.42
C THR A 418 4.43 -9.28 4.49
N PRO A 419 4.04 -10.06 5.52
CA PRO A 419 4.53 -11.43 5.67
C PRO A 419 4.19 -12.36 4.51
N THR A 420 3.16 -12.03 3.74
CA THR A 420 2.77 -12.76 2.53
C THR A 420 3.72 -12.51 1.35
N SER A 421 4.75 -11.69 1.52
CA SER A 421 5.83 -11.54 0.53
C SER A 421 6.97 -12.55 0.74
N VAL A 422 6.89 -13.39 1.77
CA VAL A 422 7.88 -14.44 2.01
C VAL A 422 7.68 -15.55 0.98
N ASP A 423 8.70 -15.78 0.18
CA ASP A 423 8.71 -16.85 -0.82
C ASP A 423 9.75 -17.91 -0.48
N GLN A 424 9.47 -19.16 -0.85
CA GLN A 424 10.40 -20.28 -0.73
C GLN A 424 11.41 -20.29 -1.88
N GLY A 425 11.08 -19.67 -3.02
CA GLY A 425 11.92 -19.72 -4.20
C GLY A 425 11.91 -21.04 -4.94
N GLY A 426 12.99 -21.33 -5.66
CA GLY A 426 13.24 -22.62 -6.30
C GLY A 426 13.63 -23.76 -5.34
N HIS A 427 13.20 -23.69 -4.07
CA HIS A 427 13.68 -24.54 -2.98
C HIS A 427 12.59 -25.41 -2.34
N ASP A 428 12.96 -26.55 -1.76
CA ASP A 428 12.05 -27.49 -1.08
C ASP A 428 11.69 -27.05 0.35
N THR A 429 11.73 -25.73 0.61
CA THR A 429 11.49 -25.10 1.93
C THR A 429 10.08 -24.56 2.12
N CYS A 430 9.07 -24.97 1.31
CA CYS A 430 7.68 -24.49 1.43
C CYS A 430 7.13 -24.43 2.87
N ALA A 431 7.40 -25.48 3.65
CA ALA A 431 6.97 -25.59 5.05
C ALA A 431 7.71 -24.62 5.99
N VAL A 432 8.96 -24.28 5.67
CA VAL A 432 9.79 -23.33 6.42
C VAL A 432 9.41 -21.90 6.06
N ALA A 433 9.21 -21.58 4.77
CA ALA A 433 8.70 -20.30 4.33
C ALA A 433 7.32 -19.99 4.93
N SER A 434 6.43 -20.99 4.98
CA SER A 434 5.12 -20.84 5.63
C SER A 434 5.25 -20.51 7.13
N LEU A 435 6.21 -21.14 7.82
CA LEU A 435 6.54 -20.84 9.21
C LEU A 435 7.16 -19.45 9.39
N GLU A 436 8.04 -19.04 8.48
CA GLU A 436 8.64 -17.70 8.46
C GLU A 436 7.56 -16.61 8.37
N SER A 437 6.64 -16.72 7.41
CA SER A 437 5.50 -15.80 7.27
C SER A 437 4.60 -15.79 8.52
N ASN A 438 4.37 -16.94 9.16
CA ASN A 438 3.68 -17.02 10.46
C ASN A 438 4.42 -16.24 11.55
N LEU A 439 5.74 -16.41 11.64
CA LEU A 439 6.56 -15.75 12.65
C LEU A 439 6.63 -14.25 12.43
N TYR A 440 6.79 -13.75 11.19
CA TYR A 440 6.67 -12.32 10.92
C TYR A 440 5.26 -11.77 11.21
N THR A 441 4.24 -12.62 11.19
CA THR A 441 2.88 -12.23 11.57
C THR A 441 2.67 -12.14 13.08
N LYS A 442 3.12 -13.14 13.84
CA LYS A 442 2.82 -13.29 15.27
C LYS A 442 3.96 -12.81 16.20
N HIS A 443 5.20 -13.00 15.77
CA HIS A 443 6.43 -12.76 16.53
C HIS A 443 7.53 -12.10 15.67
N PRO A 444 7.25 -10.95 15.02
CA PRO A 444 8.22 -10.32 14.10
C PRO A 444 9.54 -9.98 14.78
N GLU A 445 9.55 -9.73 16.09
CA GLU A 445 10.76 -9.46 16.86
C GLU A 445 11.69 -10.69 16.95
N LYS A 446 11.12 -11.90 16.93
CA LYS A 446 11.89 -13.15 16.97
C LYS A 446 12.46 -13.49 15.60
N ALA A 447 11.67 -13.32 14.53
CA ALA A 447 12.15 -13.53 13.17
C ALA A 447 13.27 -12.54 12.82
N ALA A 448 13.06 -11.24 13.09
CA ALA A 448 14.07 -10.21 12.86
C ALA A 448 15.33 -10.42 13.72
N GLY A 449 15.17 -10.81 14.99
CA GLY A 449 16.28 -11.11 15.88
C GLY A 449 17.12 -12.30 15.40
N LEU A 450 16.48 -13.34 14.85
CA LEU A 450 17.17 -14.48 14.26
C LEU A 450 18.05 -14.05 13.08
N VAL A 451 17.50 -13.32 12.12
CA VAL A 451 18.26 -12.85 10.94
C VAL A 451 19.41 -11.93 11.38
N GLU A 452 19.17 -11.04 12.35
CA GLU A 452 20.20 -10.16 12.90
C GLU A 452 21.37 -10.93 13.53
N GLU A 453 21.08 -11.86 14.46
CA GLU A 453 22.11 -12.62 15.15
C GLU A 453 22.95 -13.46 14.18
N VAL A 454 22.31 -14.11 13.21
CA VAL A 454 23.01 -14.94 12.23
C VAL A 454 23.85 -14.09 11.28
N ALA A 455 23.32 -12.98 10.77
CA ALA A 455 24.07 -12.10 9.89
C ALA A 455 25.29 -11.47 10.58
N ALA A 456 25.18 -11.16 11.88
CA ALA A 456 26.29 -10.61 12.66
C ALA A 456 27.30 -11.68 13.08
N ASN A 457 26.82 -12.80 13.65
CA ASN A 457 27.64 -13.75 14.41
C ASN A 457 27.80 -15.12 13.73
N GLY A 458 27.06 -15.38 12.65
CA GLY A 458 27.02 -16.70 12.00
C GLY A 458 26.35 -17.76 12.87
N ALA A 459 25.62 -17.35 13.91
CA ALA A 459 24.95 -18.24 14.84
C ALA A 459 23.72 -17.56 15.46
N PHE A 460 22.75 -18.37 15.87
CA PHE A 460 21.54 -17.94 16.55
C PHE A 460 21.37 -18.67 17.89
N LYS A 461 20.95 -17.96 18.94
CA LYS A 461 20.65 -18.56 20.22
C LYS A 461 19.19 -19.02 20.31
N LEU A 462 18.98 -20.32 20.44
CA LEU A 462 17.67 -20.93 20.65
C LEU A 462 17.08 -20.59 22.01
N SER A 463 15.77 -20.77 22.15
CA SER A 463 15.01 -20.56 23.39
C SER A 463 15.46 -21.47 24.53
N ASN A 464 16.02 -22.64 24.23
CA ASN A 464 16.62 -23.56 25.21
C ASN A 464 18.04 -23.14 25.65
N GLY A 465 18.60 -22.07 25.08
CA GLY A 465 19.92 -21.52 25.40
C GLY A 465 21.06 -22.04 24.54
N GLU A 466 20.83 -23.02 23.67
CA GLU A 466 21.83 -23.54 22.75
C GLU A 466 22.07 -22.61 21.55
N TYR A 467 23.25 -22.71 20.94
CA TYR A 467 23.61 -21.95 19.73
C TYR A 467 23.60 -22.84 18.51
N VAL A 468 22.85 -22.42 17.48
CA VAL A 468 22.87 -23.02 16.14
C VAL A 468 23.88 -22.25 15.31
N HIS A 469 24.89 -22.94 14.79
CA HIS A 469 25.91 -22.34 13.93
C HIS A 469 25.58 -22.58 12.47
N ILE A 470 25.64 -21.53 11.67
CA ILE A 470 25.30 -21.58 10.25
C ILE A 470 26.56 -21.75 9.41
N PRO A 471 26.58 -22.70 8.47
CA PRO A 471 27.69 -22.87 7.54
C PRO A 471 27.97 -21.56 6.78
N THR A 472 29.25 -21.16 6.70
CA THR A 472 29.64 -19.88 6.11
C THR A 472 29.19 -19.71 4.65
N GLY A 473 29.11 -20.81 3.88
CA GLY A 473 28.60 -20.78 2.52
C GLY A 473 27.15 -20.29 2.43
N SER A 474 26.32 -20.59 3.42
CA SER A 474 24.91 -20.18 3.49
C SER A 474 24.71 -18.76 4.03
N LEU A 475 25.80 -18.08 4.43
CA LEU A 475 25.80 -16.66 4.82
C LEU A 475 26.13 -15.72 3.65
N THR A 476 26.24 -16.27 2.44
CA THR A 476 26.34 -15.52 1.19
C THR A 476 25.04 -15.71 0.43
N PRO A 477 24.43 -14.65 -0.14
CA PRO A 477 23.23 -14.80 -0.95
C PRO A 477 23.51 -15.75 -2.12
N ASP A 478 22.61 -16.69 -2.35
CA ASP A 478 22.61 -17.51 -3.55
C ASP A 478 22.23 -16.68 -4.80
N GLN A 479 22.13 -17.32 -5.97
CA GLN A 479 21.79 -16.63 -7.21
C GLN A 479 20.41 -15.95 -7.18
N GLU A 480 19.44 -16.53 -6.49
CA GLU A 480 18.06 -16.08 -6.38
C GLU A 480 17.90 -14.98 -5.32
N ALA A 481 18.70 -15.06 -4.25
CA ALA A 481 18.78 -14.11 -3.15
C ALA A 481 19.75 -12.95 -3.40
N THR A 482 20.47 -12.96 -4.54
CA THR A 482 21.39 -11.87 -4.93
C THR A 482 20.69 -10.54 -5.21
N PRO A 483 19.52 -10.49 -5.90
CA PRO A 483 18.78 -9.26 -6.08
C PRO A 483 18.37 -8.65 -4.75
N ARG A 484 18.57 -7.34 -4.60
CA ARG A 484 18.15 -6.60 -3.41
C ARG A 484 16.63 -6.62 -3.22
N VAL A 485 15.90 -6.56 -4.34
CA VAL A 485 14.45 -6.75 -4.40
C VAL A 485 14.21 -8.06 -5.15
N ALA A 486 13.81 -9.10 -4.42
CA ALA A 486 13.43 -10.36 -5.03
C ALA A 486 12.19 -10.18 -5.91
N ARG A 487 12.13 -10.91 -7.03
CA ARG A 487 10.90 -10.96 -7.82
C ARG A 487 9.84 -11.78 -7.09
N ASN A 488 8.62 -11.72 -7.59
CA ASN A 488 7.55 -12.56 -7.05
C ASN A 488 7.90 -14.04 -7.21
N GLY A 489 7.77 -14.81 -6.13
CA GLY A 489 8.16 -16.21 -6.11
C GLY A 489 9.65 -16.46 -6.01
N GLU A 490 10.50 -15.42 -5.97
CA GLU A 490 11.92 -15.55 -5.68
C GLU A 490 12.18 -15.39 -4.18
N ARG A 491 13.04 -16.23 -3.61
CA ARG A 491 13.49 -16.13 -2.23
C ARG A 491 14.59 -15.08 -2.09
N ASP A 492 14.42 -14.20 -1.12
CA ASP A 492 15.40 -13.17 -0.82
C ASP A 492 16.47 -13.62 0.22
N PHE A 493 17.44 -12.75 0.48
CA PHE A 493 18.56 -13.11 1.35
C PHE A 493 18.17 -13.22 2.83
N ALA A 494 17.18 -12.45 3.30
CA ALA A 494 16.64 -12.59 4.65
C ALA A 494 15.94 -13.94 4.82
N SER A 495 15.12 -14.35 3.85
CA SER A 495 14.47 -15.66 3.80
C SER A 495 15.50 -16.79 3.74
N GLN A 496 16.58 -16.65 2.96
CA GLN A 496 17.66 -17.64 2.94
C GLN A 496 18.26 -17.83 4.35
N ILE A 497 18.67 -16.74 5.01
CA ILE A 497 19.24 -16.80 6.37
C ILE A 497 18.24 -17.43 7.34
N PHE A 498 16.98 -17.00 7.28
CA PHE A 498 15.94 -17.50 8.16
C PHE A 498 15.73 -19.01 7.97
N GLN A 499 15.47 -19.44 6.74
CA GLN A 499 15.06 -20.80 6.43
C GLN A 499 16.20 -21.81 6.68
N VAL A 500 17.44 -21.46 6.31
CA VAL A 500 18.63 -22.28 6.63
C VAL A 500 18.76 -22.44 8.15
N THR A 501 18.61 -21.35 8.90
CA THR A 501 18.75 -21.38 10.35
C THR A 501 17.65 -22.20 11.02
N ALA A 502 16.41 -22.07 10.54
CA ALA A 502 15.26 -22.83 11.04
C ALA A 502 15.45 -24.34 10.90
N VAL A 503 15.92 -24.82 9.74
CA VAL A 503 16.19 -26.26 9.54
C VAL A 503 17.37 -26.72 10.41
N ASN A 504 18.45 -25.94 10.49
CA ASN A 504 19.59 -26.29 11.35
C ASN A 504 19.24 -26.29 12.83
N ALA A 505 18.30 -25.47 13.28
CA ALA A 505 17.80 -25.50 14.65
C ALA A 505 17.15 -26.84 15.00
N LEU A 506 16.35 -27.38 14.08
CA LEU A 506 15.77 -28.71 14.23
C LEU A 506 16.85 -29.78 14.26
N TYR A 507 17.79 -29.75 13.31
CA TYR A 507 18.84 -30.78 13.21
C TYR A 507 19.75 -30.80 14.42
N GLN A 508 20.08 -29.63 14.96
CA GLN A 508 20.84 -29.54 16.19
C GLN A 508 20.06 -30.11 17.38
N ASP A 509 18.77 -29.81 17.49
CA ASP A 509 17.90 -30.34 18.55
C ASP A 509 17.74 -31.87 18.47
N THR A 510 17.61 -32.44 17.26
CA THR A 510 17.32 -33.87 17.07
C THR A 510 18.57 -34.75 16.94
N HIS A 511 19.68 -34.20 16.44
CA HIS A 511 20.87 -34.97 16.07
C HIS A 511 22.18 -34.36 16.58
N GLY A 512 22.11 -33.28 17.37
CA GLY A 512 23.29 -32.51 17.76
C GLY A 512 24.00 -31.94 16.53
N ARG A 513 25.31 -31.69 16.65
CA ARG A 513 26.12 -31.11 15.57
C ARG A 513 26.43 -32.08 14.43
N ALA A 514 25.89 -33.29 14.43
CA ALA A 514 26.23 -34.28 13.43
C ALA A 514 25.58 -33.98 12.06
N TRP A 515 24.54 -33.17 12.03
CA TRP A 515 23.84 -32.78 10.80
C TRP A 515 23.86 -31.27 10.60
N SER A 516 24.06 -30.84 9.36
CA SER A 516 23.82 -29.47 8.92
C SER A 516 22.92 -29.48 7.69
N TYR A 517 22.01 -28.51 7.63
CA TYR A 517 21.36 -28.14 6.38
C TYR A 517 22.21 -27.04 5.74
N GLU A 518 22.69 -27.29 4.53
CA GLU A 518 23.53 -26.37 3.79
C GLU A 518 22.82 -25.96 2.51
N GLN A 519 23.11 -24.73 2.12
CA GLN A 519 22.80 -24.27 0.79
C GLN A 519 24.07 -23.80 0.09
N ASP A 520 24.48 -24.58 -0.91
CA ASP A 520 25.74 -24.40 -1.64
C ASP A 520 25.56 -24.88 -3.10
N PRO A 521 24.90 -24.07 -3.95
CA PRO A 521 24.58 -24.46 -5.32
C PRO A 521 25.84 -24.69 -6.14
N LYS A 522 25.96 -25.87 -6.78
CA LYS A 522 27.10 -26.21 -7.64
C LYS A 522 26.89 -25.92 -9.12
N GLY A 523 25.71 -25.42 -9.50
CA GLY A 523 25.37 -25.07 -10.87
C GLY A 523 23.97 -24.46 -11.00
N PRO A 524 23.59 -24.03 -12.22
CA PRO A 524 22.37 -23.25 -12.45
C PRO A 524 21.04 -24.03 -12.28
N HIS A 525 21.09 -25.35 -12.13
CA HIS A 525 19.92 -26.21 -11.87
C HIS A 525 19.98 -26.87 -10.49
N ASP A 526 20.99 -26.52 -9.70
CA ASP A 526 21.18 -27.03 -8.36
C ASP A 526 20.68 -25.97 -7.37
N SER A 527 19.61 -26.26 -6.65
CA SER A 527 19.11 -25.39 -5.57
C SER A 527 20.15 -25.17 -4.46
N GLY A 528 21.16 -26.04 -4.40
CA GLY A 528 22.21 -26.07 -3.40
C GLY A 528 21.80 -26.71 -2.08
N GLU A 529 20.52 -27.07 -1.92
CA GLU A 529 19.96 -27.58 -0.67
C GLU A 529 20.40 -29.00 -0.39
N ARG A 530 21.12 -29.21 0.71
CA ARG A 530 21.65 -30.51 1.10
C ARG A 530 21.53 -30.72 2.60
N ASP A 531 21.08 -31.90 2.98
CA ASP A 531 21.31 -32.44 4.31
C ASP A 531 22.70 -33.08 4.33
N ARG A 532 23.58 -32.53 5.15
CA ARG A 532 24.97 -32.97 5.28
C ARG A 532 25.19 -33.61 6.64
N PHE A 533 25.78 -34.81 6.64
CA PHE A 533 26.26 -35.44 7.85
C PHE A 533 27.75 -35.12 8.06
N LEU A 534 28.07 -34.39 9.14
CA LEU A 534 29.45 -33.99 9.44
C LEU A 534 30.33 -35.22 9.64
N GLY A 535 31.40 -35.31 8.83
CA GLY A 535 32.35 -36.43 8.83
C GLY A 535 32.21 -37.40 7.67
N PHE A 536 31.18 -37.26 6.83
CA PHE A 536 31.01 -38.06 5.61
C PHE A 536 30.69 -37.15 4.40
N THR A 537 31.01 -37.62 3.20
CA THR A 537 30.65 -36.95 1.93
C THR A 537 29.24 -37.31 1.47
N TRP A 538 28.38 -37.79 2.38
CA TRP A 538 27.02 -38.18 2.06
C TRP A 538 26.12 -36.95 2.12
N ASN A 539 25.58 -36.60 0.97
CA ASN A 539 24.64 -35.51 0.82
C ASN A 539 23.30 -36.10 0.41
N LYS A 540 22.25 -35.82 1.18
CA LYS A 540 20.89 -36.17 0.82
C LYS A 540 20.16 -34.87 0.43
N GLU A 541 19.31 -34.94 -0.59
CA GLU A 541 18.39 -33.84 -0.89
C GLU A 541 17.42 -33.64 0.28
N PHE A 542 17.17 -32.37 0.60
CA PHE A 542 16.25 -31.99 1.66
C PHE A 542 14.83 -32.38 1.28
N SER A 543 14.15 -33.16 2.12
CA SER A 543 12.81 -33.70 1.81
C SER A 543 11.65 -32.89 2.38
N GLY A 544 11.89 -31.63 2.76
CA GLY A 544 10.91 -30.79 3.45
C GLY A 544 10.68 -31.17 4.92
N LEU A 545 9.75 -30.46 5.56
CA LEU A 545 9.40 -30.67 6.97
C LEU A 545 7.98 -31.22 7.17
N ASN A 546 7.83 -32.13 8.14
CA ASN A 546 6.52 -32.54 8.63
C ASN A 546 5.91 -31.55 9.64
N LEU A 547 4.68 -31.78 10.10
CA LEU A 547 3.96 -30.89 11.03
C LEU A 547 4.68 -30.73 12.38
N TYR A 548 5.11 -31.84 12.98
CA TYR A 548 5.78 -31.83 14.28
C TYR A 548 7.13 -31.11 14.25
N GLN A 549 7.86 -31.24 13.14
CA GLN A 549 9.11 -30.53 12.93
C GLN A 549 8.89 -29.01 12.87
N ARG A 550 7.82 -28.53 12.22
CA ARG A 550 7.45 -27.12 12.20
C ARG A 550 7.11 -26.59 13.59
N ASP A 551 6.27 -27.30 14.34
CA ASP A 551 5.93 -26.94 15.73
C ASP A 551 7.19 -26.84 16.60
N ARG A 552 8.11 -27.78 16.42
CA ARG A 552 9.36 -27.82 17.18
C ARG A 552 10.27 -26.64 16.83
N ILE A 553 10.43 -26.30 15.55
CA ILE A 553 11.21 -25.12 15.14
C ILE A 553 10.59 -23.85 15.73
N ASN A 554 9.26 -23.70 15.67
CA ASN A 554 8.57 -22.56 16.27
C ASN A 554 8.90 -22.43 17.76
N GLU A 555 8.84 -23.52 18.52
CA GLU A 555 9.19 -23.54 19.95
C GLU A 555 10.67 -23.22 20.20
N LEU A 556 11.58 -23.73 19.36
CA LEU A 556 13.01 -23.45 19.47
C LEU A 556 13.35 -21.98 19.19
N ILE A 557 12.64 -21.32 18.27
CA ILE A 557 12.86 -19.90 17.94
C ILE A 557 12.17 -18.98 18.95
N THR A 558 10.90 -19.25 19.27
CA THR A 558 10.07 -18.33 20.08
C THR A 558 10.11 -18.61 21.57
N GLY A 559 10.43 -19.85 21.97
CA GLY A 559 10.23 -20.37 23.32
C GLY A 559 8.77 -20.70 23.64
N GLN A 560 7.88 -20.66 22.65
CA GLN A 560 6.44 -20.82 22.84
C GLN A 560 5.90 -21.93 21.94
N LYS A 561 4.96 -22.72 22.47
CA LYS A 561 4.16 -23.65 21.67
C LYS A 561 2.97 -22.90 21.09
N ASP A 562 2.88 -22.85 19.77
CA ASP A 562 1.69 -22.34 19.08
C ASP A 562 0.82 -23.53 18.65
N ARG A 563 -0.29 -23.73 19.38
CA ARG A 563 -1.22 -24.84 19.10
C ARG A 563 -2.06 -24.61 17.85
N ASP A 564 -2.15 -23.37 17.39
CA ASP A 564 -2.90 -22.98 16.21
C ASP A 564 -1.96 -22.74 15.00
N LEU A 565 -0.67 -23.11 15.11
CA LEU A 565 0.30 -22.98 14.02
C LEU A 565 -0.08 -23.84 12.81
N ASN A 566 -0.53 -25.07 13.07
CA ASN A 566 -0.81 -26.06 12.03
C ASN A 566 -2.29 -26.45 12.05
N LEU A 567 -2.89 -26.44 10.87
CA LEU A 567 -4.17 -27.07 10.64
C LEU A 567 -4.01 -28.61 10.59
N PRO A 568 -5.02 -29.40 11.00
CA PRO A 568 -5.02 -30.84 10.83
C PRO A 568 -4.63 -31.27 9.41
N ALA A 569 -3.78 -32.30 9.30
CA ALA A 569 -3.36 -32.86 8.00
C ALA A 569 -4.50 -33.54 7.24
N TYR A 570 -5.53 -33.99 7.95
CA TYR A 570 -6.60 -34.81 7.39
C TYR A 570 -7.96 -34.27 7.86
N TYR A 571 -8.86 -34.14 6.90
CA TYR A 571 -10.26 -33.83 7.11
C TYR A 571 -11.09 -34.92 6.45
N ALA A 572 -12.11 -35.42 7.15
CA ALA A 572 -12.96 -36.48 6.62
C ALA A 572 -13.83 -36.00 5.45
N ASN A 573 -14.15 -34.71 5.41
CA ASN A 573 -14.94 -34.07 4.35
C ASN A 573 -14.74 -32.54 4.37
N PRO A 574 -15.14 -31.83 3.29
CA PRO A 574 -15.03 -30.37 3.21
C PRO A 574 -15.72 -29.61 4.35
N GLY A 575 -16.82 -30.15 4.92
CA GLY A 575 -17.55 -29.53 6.02
C GLY A 575 -16.74 -29.46 7.33
N GLU A 576 -15.86 -30.44 7.58
CA GLU A 576 -14.97 -30.43 8.73
C GLU A 576 -13.87 -29.37 8.61
N LEU A 577 -13.28 -29.24 7.41
CA LEU A 577 -12.34 -28.16 7.10
C LEU A 577 -13.03 -26.81 7.27
N GLN A 578 -14.22 -26.62 6.69
CA GLN A 578 -14.98 -25.37 6.84
C GLN A 578 -15.22 -25.01 8.30
N LYS A 579 -15.70 -25.97 9.12
CA LYS A 579 -15.93 -25.75 10.55
C LYS A 579 -14.65 -25.37 11.30
N THR A 580 -13.52 -25.97 10.92
CA THR A 580 -12.21 -25.66 11.50
C THR A 580 -11.77 -24.24 11.14
N LEU A 581 -11.93 -23.84 9.88
CA LEU A 581 -11.64 -22.47 9.43
C LEU A 581 -12.55 -21.43 10.09
N GLU A 582 -13.83 -21.74 10.29
CA GLU A 582 -14.76 -20.89 11.04
C GLU A 582 -14.33 -20.72 12.51
N ASP A 583 -13.85 -21.78 13.15
CA ASP A 583 -13.33 -21.72 14.53
C ASP A 583 -12.07 -20.84 14.62
N PHE A 584 -11.12 -21.05 13.70
CA PHE A 584 -9.90 -20.24 13.61
C PHE A 584 -10.22 -18.77 13.38
N HIS A 585 -11.17 -18.47 12.50
CA HIS A 585 -11.66 -17.11 12.26
C HIS A 585 -12.23 -16.48 13.54
N LYS A 586 -13.14 -17.18 14.22
CA LYS A 586 -13.80 -16.69 15.45
C LYS A 586 -12.82 -16.41 16.58
N ARG A 587 -11.74 -17.19 16.68
CA ARG A 587 -10.71 -17.02 17.73
C ARG A 587 -9.57 -16.09 17.32
N GLY A 588 -9.54 -15.60 16.07
CA GLY A 588 -8.43 -14.79 15.56
C GLY A 588 -7.12 -15.56 15.46
N ALA A 589 -7.18 -16.87 15.19
CA ALA A 589 -6.04 -17.78 15.24
C ALA A 589 -5.14 -17.74 13.98
N PHE A 590 -5.59 -17.10 12.90
CA PHE A 590 -4.83 -16.98 11.66
C PHE A 590 -3.61 -16.04 11.81
N PRO A 591 -2.50 -16.30 11.08
CA PRO A 591 -2.33 -17.36 10.07
C PRO A 591 -2.11 -18.75 10.65
N ALA A 592 -2.38 -19.78 9.84
CA ALA A 592 -2.15 -21.19 10.15
C ALA A 592 -1.68 -21.95 8.91
N ILE A 593 -0.79 -22.93 9.08
CA ILE A 593 -0.19 -23.69 7.99
C ILE A 593 -1.07 -24.90 7.66
N LEU A 594 -1.44 -25.04 6.39
CA LEU A 594 -2.14 -26.20 5.84
C LEU A 594 -1.21 -26.99 4.92
N SER A 595 -1.09 -28.29 5.17
CA SER A 595 -0.43 -29.20 4.22
C SER A 595 -1.44 -29.65 3.17
N VAL A 596 -1.10 -29.46 1.90
CA VAL A 596 -1.94 -29.79 0.74
C VAL A 596 -1.20 -30.72 -0.20
N HIS A 597 -1.93 -31.34 -1.11
CA HIS A 597 -1.37 -32.06 -2.25
C HIS A 597 -1.63 -31.25 -3.51
N THR A 598 -0.58 -30.79 -4.20
CA THR A 598 -0.72 -29.86 -5.33
C THR A 598 -1.38 -30.48 -6.57
N GLY A 599 -1.52 -31.80 -6.60
CA GLY A 599 -2.25 -32.52 -7.66
C GLY A 599 -3.76 -32.56 -7.46
N ASN A 600 -4.26 -31.96 -6.36
CA ASN A 600 -5.69 -31.87 -6.09
C ASN A 600 -6.17 -30.43 -6.36
N PRO A 601 -7.37 -30.24 -6.93
CA PRO A 601 -8.00 -28.93 -7.02
C PRO A 601 -8.12 -28.27 -5.62
N PRO A 602 -7.96 -26.94 -5.53
CA PRO A 602 -7.75 -25.98 -6.62
C PRO A 602 -6.27 -25.78 -7.01
N PHE A 603 -5.34 -26.56 -6.46
CA PHE A 603 -3.90 -26.31 -6.62
C PHE A 603 -3.30 -26.87 -7.92
N GLY A 604 -3.97 -27.82 -8.57
CA GLY A 604 -3.55 -28.35 -9.88
C GLY A 604 -4.30 -29.62 -10.30
N ASP A 605 -4.13 -29.98 -11.59
CA ASP A 605 -4.81 -31.10 -12.28
C ASP A 605 -3.83 -32.22 -12.73
N THR A 606 -2.56 -32.21 -12.27
CA THR A 606 -1.50 -33.13 -12.73
C THR A 606 -0.74 -33.81 -11.57
N VAL A 607 0.42 -34.44 -11.86
CA VAL A 607 1.27 -35.15 -10.87
C VAL A 607 1.82 -34.14 -9.85
N GLY A 608 1.07 -33.91 -8.77
CA GLY A 608 1.49 -33.03 -7.69
C GLY A 608 2.29 -33.72 -6.58
N GLY A 609 2.75 -32.91 -5.64
CA GLY A 609 3.47 -33.33 -4.45
C GLY A 609 2.87 -32.74 -3.18
N ARG A 610 3.47 -33.04 -2.04
CA ARG A 610 3.11 -32.40 -0.78
C ARG A 610 3.61 -30.96 -0.80
N HIS A 611 2.76 -30.04 -0.38
CA HIS A 611 3.07 -28.61 -0.30
C HIS A 611 2.50 -28.03 0.99
N ALA A 612 3.05 -26.91 1.44
CA ALA A 612 2.56 -26.16 2.58
C ALA A 612 2.10 -24.77 2.12
N VAL A 613 0.90 -24.39 2.54
CA VAL A 613 0.34 -23.06 2.28
C VAL A 613 -0.10 -22.43 3.59
N ASN A 614 -0.10 -21.10 3.64
CA ASN A 614 -0.62 -20.35 4.77
C ASN A 614 -2.10 -20.02 4.53
N VAL A 615 -2.97 -20.41 5.45
CA VAL A 615 -4.32 -19.86 5.51
C VAL A 615 -4.27 -18.61 6.37
N ILE A 616 -4.40 -17.45 5.74
CA ILE A 616 -4.25 -16.13 6.37
C ILE A 616 -5.58 -15.52 6.81
N GLY A 617 -6.69 -16.12 6.39
CA GLY A 617 -8.04 -15.68 6.72
C GLY A 617 -9.11 -16.62 6.19
N TYR A 618 -10.37 -16.28 6.49
CA TYR A 618 -11.56 -17.01 6.05
C TYR A 618 -12.71 -16.03 5.87
N ASP A 619 -13.40 -16.09 4.74
CA ASP A 619 -14.63 -15.35 4.45
C ASP A 619 -15.83 -16.22 4.83
N PRO A 620 -16.54 -15.94 5.94
CA PRO A 620 -17.66 -16.77 6.39
C PRO A 620 -18.91 -16.63 5.51
N VAL A 621 -19.01 -15.59 4.69
CA VAL A 621 -20.14 -15.38 3.78
C VAL A 621 -19.96 -16.22 2.52
N LYS A 622 -18.77 -16.16 1.92
CA LYS A 622 -18.44 -16.95 0.74
C LYS A 622 -18.04 -18.39 1.06
N LYS A 623 -17.69 -18.66 2.32
CA LYS A 623 -17.11 -19.91 2.81
C LYS A 623 -15.76 -20.23 2.14
N GLU A 624 -14.97 -19.19 1.87
CA GLU A 624 -13.69 -19.28 1.17
C GLU A 624 -12.52 -19.07 2.13
N ALA A 625 -11.50 -19.91 2.03
CA ALA A 625 -10.22 -19.70 2.69
C ALA A 625 -9.40 -18.66 1.92
N ILE A 626 -8.76 -17.74 2.64
CA ILE A 626 -7.79 -16.82 2.05
C ILE A 626 -6.43 -17.47 2.23
N VAL A 627 -5.82 -17.87 1.12
CA VAL A 627 -4.57 -18.65 1.11
C VAL A 627 -3.43 -17.81 0.56
N ASP A 628 -2.29 -17.91 1.21
CA ASP A 628 -1.01 -17.37 0.80
C ASP A 628 -0.09 -18.53 0.42
N ASN A 629 0.41 -18.51 -0.82
CA ASN A 629 1.22 -19.56 -1.41
C ASN A 629 2.67 -19.10 -1.56
N GLN A 630 3.59 -19.75 -0.83
CA GLN A 630 4.99 -19.34 -0.80
C GLN A 630 5.80 -19.77 -2.03
N ALA A 631 5.18 -20.41 -3.02
CA ALA A 631 5.84 -20.79 -4.28
C ALA A 631 5.79 -19.67 -5.34
N GLY A 632 5.39 -18.46 -4.96
CA GLY A 632 5.01 -17.38 -5.87
C GLY A 632 3.54 -17.43 -6.29
N SER A 633 2.96 -16.25 -6.53
CA SER A 633 1.58 -16.06 -7.02
C SER A 633 1.46 -15.99 -8.53
#